data_AF-G7V7V9-F1
#
_entry.id   AF-G7V7V9-F1
#
_cell.length_a   1.000
_cell.length_b   1.000
_cell.length_c   1.000
_cell.angle_alpha   90.00
_cell.angle_beta   90.00
_cell.angle_gamma   90.00
#
_symmetry.space_group_name_H-M   'P 1'
#
loop_
_entity.id
_entity.type
_entity.pdbx_description
1 polymer ?
#
loop_
_entity_poly.entity_id
_entity_poly.type
_entity_poly.pdbx_seq_one_letter_code
_entity_poly.pdbx_strand_id
1 'polypeptide(L)'
;MDSNPWVQLILDAPSVSEGWKAIFGRLAELALSSSSPVELHNHTVAPDRLLAESAWELWTSYQSEAPKTADALKKWCSEPSPTGRAVLVLDALSLRELPLLLGGAENRGIKPVDVRVTGSEVPSDTDQFARALGASSRSSLSNNGAPSGFVPFDGSVYTDVISLPFEDSAGGIPAASNLFIWHTWLDDLIHVHKKLPDQIYKAASATLQGDGFWKFVDRLRQGRKLVITADHGYAVSRLFSSEEMDPDVIETLRSTFGAARYKKAGGPWQDRFMPPLVTTENGCHVVMGQRKWKVQGGFPHLCHGGLSLLEVAVPFVELPPL
;
A
#
# COMPACT_ATOMS: atom_id res chain seq x y z
N MET A 1 -22.66 -27.02 -1.44
CA MET A 1 -21.25 -26.67 -1.29
C MET A 1 -21.19 -25.18 -1.51
N ASP A 2 -21.04 -24.39 -0.47
CA ASP A 2 -20.93 -22.95 -0.65
C ASP A 2 -19.62 -22.69 -1.41
N SER A 3 -19.75 -22.17 -2.63
CA SER A 3 -18.61 -21.80 -3.46
C SER A 3 -17.75 -20.82 -2.67
N ASN A 4 -16.44 -21.08 -2.60
CA ASN A 4 -15.47 -20.16 -1.98
C ASN A 4 -15.73 -18.74 -2.53
N PRO A 5 -16.02 -17.73 -1.68
CA PRO A 5 -16.42 -16.40 -2.13
C PRO A 5 -15.38 -15.78 -3.07
N TRP A 6 -14.09 -16.12 -2.89
CA TRP A 6 -13.03 -15.66 -3.76
C TRP A 6 -13.15 -16.15 -5.21
N VAL A 7 -13.70 -17.35 -5.44
CA VAL A 7 -13.88 -17.88 -6.80
C VAL A 7 -14.87 -17.00 -7.56
N GLN A 8 -16.01 -16.67 -6.94
CA GLN A 8 -17.00 -15.79 -7.55
C GLN A 8 -16.44 -14.38 -7.81
N LEU A 9 -15.69 -13.84 -6.84
CA LEU A 9 -15.11 -12.50 -6.95
C LEU A 9 -14.01 -12.40 -8.02
N ILE A 10 -13.25 -13.47 -8.26
CA ILE A 10 -12.06 -13.47 -9.13
C ILE A 10 -12.38 -14.02 -10.52
N LEU A 11 -13.11 -15.13 -10.63
CA LEU A 11 -13.36 -15.81 -11.91
C LEU A 11 -14.70 -15.41 -12.55
N ASP A 12 -15.71 -15.07 -11.75
CA ASP A 12 -17.06 -14.74 -12.25
C ASP A 12 -17.31 -13.23 -12.35
N ALA A 13 -16.26 -12.40 -12.18
CA ALA A 13 -16.39 -10.96 -12.23
C ALA A 13 -16.85 -10.47 -13.62
N PRO A 14 -17.81 -9.52 -13.71
CA PRO A 14 -18.29 -9.02 -15.00
C PRO A 14 -17.23 -8.31 -15.85
N SER A 15 -16.18 -7.79 -15.21
CA SER A 15 -15.00 -7.20 -15.85
C SER A 15 -13.82 -7.23 -14.87
N VAL A 16 -12.60 -7.01 -15.38
CA VAL A 16 -11.39 -6.96 -14.54
C VAL A 16 -11.46 -5.83 -13.52
N SER A 17 -11.91 -4.63 -13.91
CA SER A 17 -12.04 -3.50 -12.98
C SER A 17 -13.06 -3.79 -11.87
N GLU A 18 -14.21 -4.38 -12.19
CA GLU A 18 -15.19 -4.77 -11.17
C GLU A 18 -14.66 -5.89 -10.27
N GLY A 19 -13.88 -6.83 -10.82
CA GLY A 19 -13.17 -7.85 -10.04
C GLY A 19 -12.23 -7.22 -9.00
N TRP A 20 -11.38 -6.28 -9.40
CA TRP A 20 -10.47 -5.59 -8.47
C TRP A 20 -11.21 -4.78 -7.40
N LYS A 21 -12.28 -4.07 -7.76
CA LYS A 21 -13.12 -3.36 -6.77
C LYS A 21 -13.71 -4.34 -5.76
N ALA A 22 -14.22 -5.47 -6.21
CA ALA A 22 -14.84 -6.47 -5.34
C ALA A 22 -13.81 -7.19 -4.44
N ILE A 23 -12.62 -7.50 -4.97
CA ILE A 23 -11.50 -8.02 -4.19
C ILE A 23 -11.10 -7.03 -3.08
N PHE A 24 -10.94 -5.76 -3.41
CA PHE A 24 -10.59 -4.72 -2.43
C PHE A 24 -11.69 -4.48 -1.40
N GLY A 25 -12.96 -4.48 -1.81
CA GLY A 25 -14.09 -4.45 -0.89
C GLY A 25 -14.04 -5.59 0.12
N ARG A 26 -13.79 -6.82 -0.36
CA ARG A 26 -13.66 -8.00 0.51
C ARG A 26 -12.44 -7.92 1.43
N LEU A 27 -11.31 -7.40 0.95
CA LEU A 27 -10.13 -7.18 1.79
C LEU A 27 -10.39 -6.14 2.89
N ALA A 28 -11.18 -5.11 2.60
CA ALA A 28 -11.59 -4.13 3.60
C ALA A 28 -12.39 -4.80 4.73
N GLU A 29 -13.40 -5.61 4.38
CA GLU A 29 -14.20 -6.37 5.35
C GLU A 29 -13.31 -7.28 6.22
N LEU A 30 -12.42 -8.05 5.58
CA LEU A 30 -11.53 -8.98 6.27
C LEU A 30 -10.54 -8.27 7.17
N ALA A 31 -10.00 -7.12 6.77
CA ALA A 31 -9.11 -6.34 7.61
C ALA A 31 -9.80 -5.93 8.91
N LEU A 32 -11.10 -5.57 8.84
CA LEU A 32 -11.89 -5.14 10.00
C LEU A 32 -12.42 -6.30 10.86
N SER A 33 -12.69 -7.47 10.25
CA SER A 33 -13.23 -8.62 10.97
C SER A 33 -12.16 -9.56 11.53
N SER A 34 -10.92 -9.50 11.02
CA SER A 34 -9.84 -10.37 11.49
C SER A 34 -9.40 -9.97 12.90
N SER A 35 -9.24 -10.97 13.77
CA SER A 35 -8.75 -10.79 15.15
C SER A 35 -7.25 -10.51 15.22
N SER A 36 -6.50 -10.78 14.15
CA SER A 36 -5.06 -10.54 14.09
C SER A 36 -4.52 -10.36 12.66
N PRO A 37 -3.33 -9.75 12.49
CA PRO A 37 -2.65 -9.69 11.18
C PRO A 37 -2.29 -11.06 10.59
N VAL A 38 -2.19 -12.11 11.41
CA VAL A 38 -1.93 -13.48 10.94
C VAL A 38 -3.20 -14.07 10.35
N GLU A 39 -4.35 -13.87 11.00
CA GLU A 39 -5.65 -14.30 10.46
C GLU A 39 -5.98 -13.60 9.14
N LEU A 40 -5.79 -12.27 9.08
CA LEU A 40 -5.95 -11.50 7.84
C LEU A 40 -5.09 -12.09 6.71
N HIS A 41 -3.84 -12.43 7.02
CA HIS A 41 -2.96 -13.06 6.04
C HIS A 41 -3.49 -14.42 5.57
N ASN A 42 -3.95 -15.28 6.49
CA ASN A 42 -4.51 -16.58 6.14
C ASN A 42 -5.70 -16.44 5.17
N HIS A 43 -6.52 -15.40 5.32
CA HIS A 43 -7.61 -15.12 4.38
C HIS A 43 -7.14 -14.71 2.97
N THR A 44 -5.90 -14.23 2.82
CA THR A 44 -5.31 -13.83 1.53
C THR A 44 -4.63 -14.98 0.79
N VAL A 45 -4.30 -16.08 1.47
CA VAL A 45 -3.56 -17.22 0.87
C VAL A 45 -4.27 -17.81 -0.35
N ALA A 46 -5.56 -18.14 -0.19
CA ALA A 46 -6.36 -18.74 -1.27
C ALA A 46 -6.56 -17.79 -2.47
N PRO A 47 -6.99 -16.52 -2.30
CA PRO A 47 -7.14 -15.61 -3.43
C PRO A 47 -5.82 -15.21 -4.08
N ASP A 48 -4.73 -15.01 -3.34
CA ASP A 48 -3.40 -14.76 -3.95
C ASP A 48 -2.98 -15.92 -4.85
N ARG A 49 -3.21 -17.17 -4.41
CA ARG A 49 -2.93 -18.35 -5.21
C ARG A 49 -3.80 -18.40 -6.46
N LEU A 50 -5.10 -18.15 -6.32
CA LEU A 50 -6.03 -18.14 -7.46
C LEU A 50 -5.62 -17.10 -8.51
N LEU A 51 -5.30 -15.89 -8.06
CA LEU A 51 -4.81 -14.81 -8.92
C LEU A 51 -3.48 -15.17 -9.59
N ALA A 52 -2.55 -15.84 -8.90
CA ALA A 52 -1.24 -16.15 -9.45
C ALA A 52 -1.20 -17.42 -10.33
N GLU A 53 -2.14 -18.35 -10.15
CA GLU A 53 -2.12 -19.66 -10.81
C GLU A 53 -3.26 -19.91 -11.79
N SER A 54 -4.35 -19.14 -11.74
CA SER A 54 -5.53 -19.39 -12.58
C SER A 54 -6.20 -18.14 -13.14
N ALA A 55 -5.91 -16.97 -12.56
CA ALA A 55 -6.46 -15.68 -12.98
C ALA A 55 -5.35 -14.63 -13.12
N TRP A 56 -4.19 -15.02 -13.64
CA TRP A 56 -2.99 -14.16 -13.75
C TRP A 56 -3.21 -12.97 -14.69
N GLU A 57 -4.22 -13.03 -15.55
CA GLU A 57 -4.68 -11.92 -16.37
C GLU A 57 -5.16 -10.72 -15.54
N LEU A 58 -5.72 -10.97 -14.34
CA LEU A 58 -6.09 -9.89 -13.42
C LEU A 58 -4.84 -9.18 -12.91
N TRP A 59 -3.78 -9.91 -12.55
CA TRP A 59 -2.50 -9.31 -12.16
C TRP A 59 -1.84 -8.56 -13.32
N THR A 60 -1.89 -9.14 -14.52
CA THR A 60 -1.36 -8.49 -15.74
C THR A 60 -2.09 -7.18 -16.04
N SER A 61 -3.38 -7.11 -15.73
CA SER A 61 -4.21 -5.91 -15.97
C SER A 61 -4.32 -4.99 -14.74
N TYR A 62 -3.67 -5.33 -13.62
CA TYR A 62 -3.84 -4.62 -12.35
C TYR A 62 -3.47 -3.13 -12.45
N GLN A 63 -2.39 -2.80 -13.16
CA GLN A 63 -1.92 -1.41 -13.25
C GLN A 63 -2.94 -0.49 -13.95
N SER A 64 -3.71 -1.00 -14.91
CA SER A 64 -4.70 -0.21 -15.66
C SER A 64 -6.13 -0.32 -15.12
N GLU A 65 -6.48 -1.43 -14.47
CA GLU A 65 -7.89 -1.73 -14.14
C GLU A 65 -8.24 -1.57 -12.65
N ALA A 66 -7.25 -1.75 -11.75
CA ALA A 66 -7.49 -1.66 -10.31
C ALA A 66 -7.64 -0.20 -9.85
N PRO A 67 -8.46 0.09 -8.83
CA PRO A 67 -8.60 1.45 -8.31
C PRO A 67 -7.33 1.89 -7.56
N LYS A 68 -6.44 2.59 -8.27
CA LYS A 68 -5.14 3.03 -7.76
C LYS A 68 -5.24 4.14 -6.72
N THR A 69 -4.36 4.12 -5.73
CA THR A 69 -4.30 5.14 -4.67
C THR A 69 -3.99 6.52 -5.25
N ALA A 70 -3.07 6.63 -6.21
CA ALA A 70 -2.73 7.93 -6.79
C ALA A 70 -3.93 8.56 -7.51
N ASP A 71 -4.71 7.76 -8.24
CA ASP A 71 -5.90 8.24 -8.93
C ASP A 71 -7.05 8.55 -7.97
N ALA A 72 -7.21 7.75 -6.91
CA ALA A 72 -8.17 8.04 -5.84
C ALA A 72 -7.85 9.37 -5.14
N LEU A 73 -6.57 9.67 -4.91
CA LEU A 73 -6.13 10.96 -4.34
C LEU A 73 -6.38 12.13 -5.29
N LYS A 74 -5.98 12.03 -6.58
CA LYS A 74 -6.26 13.07 -7.58
C LYS A 74 -7.75 13.39 -7.65
N LYS A 75 -8.59 12.35 -7.72
CA LYS A 75 -10.05 12.51 -7.72
C LYS A 75 -10.52 13.21 -6.45
N TRP A 76 -10.17 12.69 -5.27
CA TRP A 76 -10.61 13.24 -3.98
C TRP A 76 -10.19 14.70 -3.76
N CYS A 77 -9.00 15.07 -4.21
CA CYS A 77 -8.50 16.43 -4.10
C CYS A 77 -9.17 17.40 -5.09
N SER A 78 -9.61 16.92 -6.27
CA SER A 78 -10.34 17.71 -7.26
C SER A 78 -11.82 17.97 -6.88
N GLU A 79 -12.42 17.10 -6.05
CA GLU A 79 -13.82 17.21 -5.65
C GLU A 79 -14.09 18.49 -4.85
N PRO A 80 -15.10 19.32 -5.20
CA PRO A 80 -15.39 20.57 -4.48
C PRO A 80 -15.53 20.37 -2.97
N SER A 81 -14.89 21.22 -2.18
CA SER A 81 -14.89 21.14 -0.71
C SER A 81 -15.05 22.52 -0.09
N PRO A 82 -15.93 22.69 0.92
CA PRO A 82 -16.04 23.94 1.68
C PRO A 82 -14.89 24.12 2.69
N THR A 83 -14.13 23.06 2.96
CA THR A 83 -12.96 23.06 3.84
C THR A 83 -11.69 22.79 3.04
N GLY A 84 -10.53 23.08 3.66
CA GLY A 84 -9.25 22.68 3.10
C GLY A 84 -9.08 21.16 3.08
N ARG A 85 -7.96 20.68 2.54
CA ARG A 85 -7.68 19.25 2.39
C ARG A 85 -6.29 18.93 2.91
N ALA A 86 -6.17 17.85 3.66
CA ALA A 86 -4.89 17.29 4.05
C ALA A 86 -4.80 15.85 3.54
N VAL A 87 -3.64 15.48 3.04
CA VAL A 87 -3.28 14.09 2.75
C VAL A 87 -2.11 13.74 3.67
N LEU A 88 -2.25 12.63 4.40
CA LEU A 88 -1.18 11.99 5.16
C LEU A 88 -0.92 10.63 4.52
N VAL A 89 0.22 10.51 3.85
CA VAL A 89 0.75 9.22 3.40
C VAL A 89 1.62 8.65 4.51
N LEU A 90 1.24 7.50 5.06
CA LEU A 90 2.08 6.73 5.96
C LEU A 90 2.78 5.66 5.12
N ASP A 91 4.07 5.83 4.92
CA ASP A 91 4.89 4.98 4.05
C ASP A 91 4.86 3.53 4.53
N ALA A 92 4.57 2.58 3.63
CA ALA A 92 4.34 1.16 3.90
C ALA A 92 3.10 0.79 4.75
N LEU A 93 2.17 1.70 5.05
CA LEU A 93 0.98 1.36 5.84
C LEU A 93 0.11 0.29 5.16
N SER A 94 -0.12 -0.83 5.85
CA SER A 94 -0.85 -1.98 5.32
C SER A 94 -2.25 -2.10 5.92
N LEU A 95 -3.09 -2.93 5.30
CA LEU A 95 -4.37 -3.37 5.88
C LEU A 95 -4.20 -4.04 7.26
N ARG A 96 -2.98 -4.51 7.57
CA ARG A 96 -2.62 -5.04 8.90
C ARG A 96 -2.77 -4.00 10.01
N GLU A 97 -2.52 -2.73 9.72
CA GLU A 97 -2.62 -1.63 10.68
C GLU A 97 -3.96 -0.89 10.64
N LEU A 98 -4.83 -1.17 9.65
CA LEU A 98 -6.11 -0.48 9.50
C LEU A 98 -6.98 -0.55 10.78
N PRO A 99 -7.16 -1.71 11.44
CA PRO A 99 -7.93 -1.76 12.70
C PRO A 99 -7.34 -0.92 13.81
N LEU A 100 -6.00 -0.83 13.90
CA LEU A 100 -5.31 0.00 14.89
C LEU A 100 -5.55 1.48 14.63
N LEU A 101 -5.50 1.92 13.36
CA LEU A 101 -5.79 3.31 13.00
C LEU A 101 -7.25 3.66 13.37
N LEU A 102 -8.21 2.81 13.02
CA LEU A 102 -9.62 3.06 13.29
C LEU A 102 -9.95 3.01 14.78
N GLY A 103 -9.39 2.05 15.53
CA GLY A 103 -9.56 2.01 16.98
C GLY A 103 -8.97 3.25 17.67
N GLY A 104 -7.86 3.79 17.15
CA GLY A 104 -7.30 5.05 17.64
C GLY A 104 -8.23 6.25 17.42
N ALA A 105 -8.95 6.26 16.30
CA ALA A 105 -9.94 7.28 15.95
C ALA A 105 -11.18 7.16 16.85
N GLU A 106 -11.69 5.93 17.01
CA GLU A 106 -12.85 5.61 17.84
C GLU A 106 -12.63 6.01 19.30
N ASN A 107 -11.46 5.70 19.87
CA ASN A 107 -11.07 6.08 21.23
C ASN A 107 -11.09 7.60 21.47
N ARG A 108 -11.10 8.40 20.40
CA ARG A 108 -11.15 9.88 20.44
C ARG A 108 -12.47 10.44 19.92
N GLY A 109 -13.47 9.59 19.71
CA GLY A 109 -14.78 9.99 19.20
C GLY A 109 -14.75 10.48 17.75
N ILE A 110 -13.70 10.15 16.99
CA ILE A 110 -13.58 10.53 15.58
C ILE A 110 -14.23 9.43 14.74
N LYS A 111 -15.34 9.78 14.09
CA LYS A 111 -15.98 8.90 13.11
C LYS A 111 -15.43 9.17 11.71
N PRO A 112 -14.78 8.20 11.05
CA PRO A 112 -14.37 8.35 9.66
C PRO A 112 -15.57 8.64 8.75
N VAL A 113 -15.34 9.45 7.71
CA VAL A 113 -16.30 9.75 6.64
C VAL A 113 -16.35 8.60 5.64
N ASP A 114 -15.19 8.07 5.26
CA ASP A 114 -15.03 6.94 4.35
C ASP A 114 -13.89 6.04 4.83
N VAL A 115 -14.06 4.73 4.66
CA VAL A 115 -13.03 3.71 4.91
C VAL A 115 -13.10 2.71 3.76
N ARG A 116 -12.06 2.69 2.94
CA ARG A 116 -11.97 1.78 1.79
C ARG A 116 -10.54 1.32 1.55
N VAL A 117 -10.39 0.43 0.58
CA VAL A 117 -9.11 -0.09 0.12
C VAL A 117 -8.84 0.39 -1.30
N THR A 118 -7.63 0.86 -1.53
CA THR A 118 -7.10 1.22 -2.86
C THR A 118 -5.84 0.43 -3.16
N GLY A 119 -5.38 0.51 -4.41
CA GLY A 119 -4.22 -0.23 -4.90
C GLY A 119 -2.97 0.64 -5.00
N SER A 120 -1.85 0.18 -4.44
CA SER A 120 -0.51 0.76 -4.67
C SER A 120 -0.18 0.76 -6.16
N GLU A 121 0.72 1.64 -6.60
CA GLU A 121 1.34 1.56 -7.93
C GLU A 121 2.12 0.25 -8.15
N VAL A 122 2.54 -0.01 -9.39
CA VAL A 122 3.38 -1.17 -9.73
C VAL A 122 4.76 -0.72 -10.23
N PRO A 123 5.87 -1.30 -9.73
CA PRO A 123 6.01 -2.02 -8.46
C PRO A 123 5.32 -1.34 -7.28
N SER A 124 4.90 -2.12 -6.28
CA SER A 124 4.33 -1.60 -5.02
C SER A 124 5.45 -1.00 -4.16
N ASP A 125 6.00 0.13 -4.61
CA ASP A 125 7.10 0.85 -3.99
C ASP A 125 6.83 2.36 -3.90
N THR A 126 7.69 3.04 -3.14
CA THR A 126 7.64 4.48 -2.88
C THR A 126 7.79 5.33 -4.15
N ASP A 127 8.72 4.96 -5.04
CA ASP A 127 9.10 5.80 -6.18
C ASP A 127 8.06 5.78 -7.31
N GLN A 128 7.38 4.65 -7.50
CA GLN A 128 6.31 4.54 -8.49
C GLN A 128 5.07 5.30 -8.03
N PHE A 129 4.75 5.24 -6.74
CA PHE A 129 3.69 6.07 -6.18
C PHE A 129 4.01 7.57 -6.32
N ALA A 130 5.24 8.00 -6.02
CA ALA A 130 5.66 9.39 -6.22
C ALA A 130 5.49 9.83 -7.69
N ARG A 131 5.93 9.00 -8.65
CA ARG A 131 5.79 9.27 -10.10
C ARG A 131 4.34 9.36 -10.55
N ALA A 132 3.47 8.50 -10.02
CA ALA A 132 2.05 8.55 -10.35
C ALA A 132 1.36 9.84 -9.87
N LEU A 133 1.92 10.50 -8.84
CA LEU A 133 1.51 11.84 -8.38
C LEU A 133 2.24 12.98 -9.11
N GLY A 134 3.16 12.66 -10.03
CA GLY A 134 3.95 13.62 -10.79
C GLY A 134 5.21 14.16 -10.09
N ALA A 135 5.65 13.48 -9.04
CA ALA A 135 6.93 13.71 -8.36
C ALA A 135 8.01 12.73 -8.86
N SER A 136 9.29 13.12 -8.89
CA SER A 136 10.36 12.21 -9.34
C SER A 136 10.69 11.13 -8.30
N SER A 137 10.50 11.45 -7.02
CA SER A 137 10.76 10.60 -5.85
C SER A 137 10.03 11.20 -4.64
N ARG A 138 9.85 10.42 -3.56
CA ARG A 138 9.31 10.93 -2.29
C ARG A 138 10.05 12.18 -1.82
N SER A 139 11.38 12.15 -1.80
CA SER A 139 12.23 13.26 -1.32
C SER A 139 12.07 14.57 -2.09
N SER A 140 11.58 14.55 -3.34
CA SER A 140 11.30 15.78 -4.09
C SER A 140 10.18 16.61 -3.47
N LEU A 141 9.36 16.03 -2.59
CA LEU A 141 8.25 16.72 -1.92
C LEU A 141 8.65 17.38 -0.59
N SER A 142 9.88 17.17 -0.10
CA SER A 142 10.35 17.72 1.17
C SER A 142 10.38 19.25 1.18
N ASN A 143 10.12 19.85 2.34
CA ASN A 143 10.27 21.30 2.59
C ASN A 143 9.54 22.17 1.55
N ASN A 144 8.27 21.86 1.27
CA ASN A 144 7.45 22.52 0.24
C ASN A 144 8.05 22.42 -1.18
N GLY A 145 8.71 21.30 -1.47
CA GLY A 145 9.48 21.09 -2.70
C GLY A 145 8.69 20.61 -3.91
N ALA A 146 7.36 20.48 -3.81
CA ALA A 146 6.51 19.93 -4.87
C ALA A 146 6.90 20.44 -6.27
N PRO A 147 7.23 19.54 -7.22
CA PRO A 147 7.54 19.96 -8.57
C PRO A 147 6.28 20.50 -9.27
N SER A 148 6.46 21.24 -10.36
CA SER A 148 5.35 21.76 -11.17
C SER A 148 4.42 20.67 -11.71
N GLY A 149 4.92 19.44 -11.87
CA GLY A 149 4.15 18.28 -12.29
C GLY A 149 3.37 17.60 -11.17
N PHE A 150 3.42 18.08 -9.92
CA PHE A 150 2.69 17.46 -8.81
C PHE A 150 1.18 17.73 -8.93
N VAL A 151 0.43 16.72 -9.36
CA VAL A 151 -0.98 16.86 -9.79
C VAL A 151 -2.09 16.46 -8.81
N PRO A 152 -1.87 16.09 -7.53
CA PRO A 152 -3.02 15.83 -6.66
C PRO A 152 -3.89 17.07 -6.44
N PHE A 153 -3.36 18.30 -6.52
CA PHE A 153 -4.12 19.52 -6.23
C PHE A 153 -4.10 20.50 -7.40
N ASP A 154 -5.25 21.09 -7.72
CA ASP A 154 -5.40 22.13 -8.76
C ASP A 154 -4.92 23.53 -8.31
N GLY A 155 -4.21 23.63 -7.19
CA GLY A 155 -3.77 24.89 -6.60
C GLY A 155 -2.65 24.73 -5.59
N SER A 156 -2.37 25.79 -4.83
CA SER A 156 -1.28 25.77 -3.84
C SER A 156 -1.50 24.64 -2.82
N VAL A 157 -0.46 23.83 -2.64
CA VAL A 157 -0.36 22.77 -1.64
C VAL A 157 0.98 22.89 -0.95
N TYR A 158 0.99 22.78 0.38
CA TYR A 158 2.24 22.59 1.10
C TYR A 158 2.59 21.10 1.15
N THR A 159 3.80 20.77 0.75
CA THR A 159 4.30 19.39 0.78
C THR A 159 5.43 19.21 1.77
N ASP A 160 5.51 18.05 2.43
CA ASP A 160 6.71 17.69 3.18
C ASP A 160 6.89 16.18 3.31
N VAL A 161 8.13 15.75 3.57
CA VAL A 161 8.49 14.37 3.92
C VAL A 161 9.08 14.37 5.31
N ILE A 162 8.44 13.64 6.22
CA ILE A 162 8.75 13.69 7.65
C ILE A 162 9.21 12.31 8.13
N SER A 163 10.33 12.29 8.86
CA SER A 163 10.85 11.10 9.54
C SER A 163 11.01 11.29 11.05
N LEU A 164 10.71 12.49 11.56
CA LEU A 164 10.72 12.80 12.99
C LEU A 164 9.48 12.20 13.68
N PRO A 165 9.48 12.03 15.01
CA PRO A 165 8.27 11.64 15.74
C PRO A 165 7.09 12.58 15.44
N PHE A 166 5.88 12.02 15.35
CA PHE A 166 4.67 12.75 15.01
C PHE A 166 4.42 13.96 15.93
N GLU A 167 4.65 13.80 17.24
CA GLU A 167 4.44 14.87 18.22
C GLU A 167 5.35 16.07 17.97
N ASP A 168 6.62 15.81 17.68
CA ASP A 168 7.63 16.84 17.41
C ASP A 168 7.37 17.55 16.07
N SER A 169 6.74 16.84 15.13
CA SER A 169 6.45 17.33 13.79
C SER A 169 5.23 18.26 13.74
N ALA A 170 4.29 18.14 14.69
CA ALA A 170 3.03 18.88 14.67
C ALA A 170 3.22 20.41 14.66
N GLY A 171 4.24 20.91 15.38
CA GLY A 171 4.55 22.34 15.44
C GLY A 171 5.08 22.92 14.11
N GLY A 172 5.66 22.08 13.25
CA GLY A 172 6.22 22.49 11.96
C GLY A 172 5.18 22.57 10.83
N ILE A 173 4.00 21.96 11.01
CA ILE A 173 2.96 21.95 9.97
C ILE A 173 2.35 23.35 9.81
N PRO A 174 2.31 23.94 8.60
CA PRO A 174 1.75 25.27 8.38
C PRO A 174 0.21 25.29 8.36
N ALA A 175 -0.35 26.49 8.51
CA ALA A 175 -1.79 26.75 8.38
C ALA A 175 -2.22 26.94 6.91
N ALA A 176 -1.70 26.11 5.99
CA ALA A 176 -2.10 26.14 4.58
C ALA A 176 -3.42 25.39 4.37
N SER A 177 -4.24 25.84 3.40
CA SER A 177 -5.53 25.21 3.09
C SER A 177 -5.37 23.78 2.56
N ASN A 178 -4.34 23.52 1.76
CA ASN A 178 -4.02 22.19 1.27
C ASN A 178 -2.66 21.72 1.80
N LEU A 179 -2.63 20.50 2.33
CA LEU A 179 -1.41 19.82 2.78
C LEU A 179 -1.26 18.46 2.11
N PHE A 180 -0.03 18.09 1.78
CA PHE A 180 0.35 16.73 1.43
C PHE A 180 1.60 16.36 2.23
N ILE A 181 1.44 15.52 3.24
CA ILE A 181 2.52 15.12 4.13
C ILE A 181 2.78 13.63 3.95
N TRP A 182 4.03 13.26 3.72
CA TRP A 182 4.46 11.88 3.58
C TRP A 182 5.39 11.50 4.73
N HIS A 183 4.93 10.61 5.60
CA HIS A 183 5.67 10.22 6.78
C HIS A 183 6.32 8.85 6.59
N THR A 184 7.64 8.76 6.80
CA THR A 184 8.45 7.56 6.51
C THR A 184 8.41 6.50 7.62
N TRP A 185 7.69 6.74 8.71
CA TRP A 185 7.92 6.07 9.99
C TRP A 185 7.78 4.55 9.93
N LEU A 186 6.74 4.03 9.29
CA LEU A 186 6.49 2.59 9.27
C LEU A 186 7.49 1.87 8.35
N ASP A 187 7.77 2.42 7.17
CA ASP A 187 8.81 1.90 6.28
C ASP A 187 10.23 1.99 6.89
N ASP A 188 10.53 3.02 7.68
CA ASP A 188 11.79 3.11 8.45
C ASP A 188 11.89 1.98 9.50
N LEU A 189 10.79 1.55 10.12
CA LEU A 189 10.79 0.36 10.97
C LEU A 189 11.20 -0.90 10.19
N ILE A 190 10.79 -1.02 8.93
CA ILE A 190 11.12 -2.14 8.04
C ILE A 190 12.58 -2.06 7.59
N HIS A 191 13.01 -0.93 7.02
CA HIS A 191 14.30 -0.85 6.30
C HIS A 191 15.45 -0.31 7.12
N VAL A 192 15.21 0.66 8.01
CA VAL A 192 16.26 1.26 8.83
C VAL A 192 16.46 0.45 10.10
N HIS A 193 15.37 0.13 10.78
CA HIS A 193 15.41 -0.58 12.06
C HIS A 193 15.30 -2.10 11.95
N LYS A 194 15.06 -2.63 10.74
CA LYS A 194 14.98 -4.07 10.43
C LYS A 194 14.09 -4.84 11.42
N LYS A 195 12.96 -4.23 11.81
CA LYS A 195 12.03 -4.80 12.78
C LYS A 195 11.37 -6.05 12.20
N LEU A 196 11.15 -7.04 13.07
CA LEU A 196 10.38 -8.23 12.75
C LEU A 196 8.87 -7.92 12.70
N PRO A 197 8.05 -8.75 12.02
CA PRO A 197 6.61 -8.47 11.84
C PRO A 197 5.85 -8.17 13.14
N ASP A 198 6.11 -8.92 14.22
CA ASP A 198 5.49 -8.72 15.54
C ASP A 198 5.93 -7.40 16.19
N GLN A 199 7.19 -7.02 16.00
CA GLN A 199 7.73 -5.77 16.50
C GLN A 199 7.14 -4.55 15.77
N ILE A 200 6.91 -4.66 14.45
CA ILE A 200 6.22 -3.63 13.68
C ILE A 200 4.79 -3.47 14.17
N TYR A 201 4.03 -4.56 14.29
CA TYR A 201 2.65 -4.47 14.75
C TYR A 201 2.56 -3.89 16.18
N LYS A 202 3.47 -4.27 17.07
CA LYS A 202 3.57 -3.69 18.42
C LYS A 202 3.88 -2.19 18.39
N ALA A 203 4.85 -1.77 17.57
CA ALA A 203 5.18 -0.36 17.41
C ALA A 203 4.01 0.42 16.80
N ALA A 204 3.33 -0.17 15.80
CA ALA A 204 2.18 0.42 15.17
C ALA A 204 1.01 0.60 16.13
N SER A 205 0.74 -0.41 16.97
CA SER A 205 -0.26 -0.31 18.01
C SER A 205 0.07 0.79 19.02
N ALA A 206 1.33 0.93 19.44
CA ALA A 206 1.71 1.99 20.37
C ALA A 206 1.55 3.39 19.74
N THR A 207 2.00 3.58 18.51
CA THR A 207 1.95 4.87 17.81
C THR A 207 0.52 5.26 17.42
N LEU A 208 -0.22 4.38 16.75
CA LEU A 208 -1.57 4.67 16.23
C LEU A 208 -2.61 4.79 17.35
N GLN A 209 -2.30 4.36 18.57
CA GLN A 209 -3.13 4.60 19.76
C GLN A 209 -2.66 5.82 20.57
N GLY A 210 -1.42 6.27 20.38
CA GLY A 210 -0.75 7.29 21.20
C GLY A 210 -1.14 8.73 20.86
N ASP A 211 -1.11 9.60 21.87
CA ASP A 211 -1.51 11.00 21.75
C ASP A 211 -0.63 11.81 20.81
N GLY A 212 0.65 11.48 20.69
CA GLY A 212 1.57 12.17 19.78
C GLY A 212 1.14 12.06 18.31
N PHE A 213 0.71 10.87 17.88
CA PHE A 213 0.16 10.66 16.53
C PHE A 213 -1.15 11.42 16.34
N TRP A 214 -2.06 11.36 17.32
CA TRP A 214 -3.37 11.99 17.18
C TRP A 214 -3.32 13.52 17.28
N LYS A 215 -2.40 14.10 18.06
CA LYS A 215 -2.10 15.54 18.04
C LYS A 215 -1.64 16.00 16.67
N PHE A 216 -0.83 15.17 15.99
CA PHE A 216 -0.42 15.43 14.61
C PHE A 216 -1.59 15.32 13.63
N VAL A 217 -2.42 14.28 13.74
CA VAL A 217 -3.65 14.12 12.94
C VAL A 217 -4.60 15.31 13.15
N ASP A 218 -4.83 15.75 14.38
CA ASP A 218 -5.69 16.90 14.67
C ASP A 218 -5.11 18.19 14.12
N ARG A 219 -3.78 18.37 14.19
CA ARG A 219 -3.12 19.48 13.51
C ARG A 219 -3.41 19.47 12.02
N LEU A 220 -3.35 18.32 11.35
CA LEU A 220 -3.70 18.20 9.93
C LEU A 220 -5.19 18.48 9.66
N ARG A 221 -6.09 18.13 10.58
CA ARG A 221 -7.54 18.28 10.44
C ARG A 221 -8.10 19.67 10.75
N GLN A 222 -7.32 20.55 11.38
CA GLN A 222 -7.75 21.92 11.67
C GLN A 222 -8.16 22.68 10.39
N GLY A 223 -9.48 22.88 10.21
CA GLY A 223 -10.05 23.52 9.02
C GLY A 223 -9.95 22.70 7.73
N ARG A 224 -9.59 21.41 7.82
CA ARG A 224 -9.30 20.55 6.67
C ARG A 224 -9.88 19.15 6.85
N LYS A 225 -10.55 18.61 5.84
CA LYS A 225 -10.78 17.16 5.79
C LYS A 225 -9.44 16.43 5.52
N LEU A 226 -9.26 15.24 6.07
CA LEU A 226 -7.99 14.52 6.01
C LEU A 226 -8.17 13.13 5.38
N VAL A 227 -7.32 12.76 4.43
CA VAL A 227 -7.12 11.36 4.04
C VAL A 227 -5.84 10.84 4.66
N ILE A 228 -5.92 9.68 5.32
CA ILE A 228 -4.77 8.87 5.73
C ILE A 228 -4.70 7.66 4.81
N THR A 229 -3.56 7.46 4.13
CA THR A 229 -3.36 6.36 3.19
C THR A 229 -1.89 5.92 3.14
N ALA A 230 -1.53 5.06 2.19
CA ALA A 230 -0.18 4.56 1.99
C ALA A 230 0.21 4.59 0.51
N ASP A 231 1.51 4.63 0.25
CA ASP A 231 2.11 4.44 -1.06
C ASP A 231 2.10 2.96 -1.48
N HIS A 232 2.44 2.06 -0.54
CA HIS A 232 2.35 0.62 -0.69
C HIS A 232 2.06 -0.07 0.65
N GLY A 233 1.70 -1.36 0.57
CA GLY A 233 1.63 -2.24 1.74
C GLY A 233 2.91 -3.05 1.91
N TYR A 234 2.81 -4.13 2.67
CA TYR A 234 3.90 -5.11 2.80
C TYR A 234 3.34 -6.49 3.17
N ALA A 235 4.10 -7.51 2.81
CA ALA A 235 3.81 -8.89 3.17
C ALA A 235 4.83 -9.47 4.13
N VAL A 236 4.41 -10.51 4.87
CA VAL A 236 5.28 -11.33 5.71
C VAL A 236 5.66 -12.57 4.92
N SER A 237 6.83 -12.56 4.28
CA SER A 237 7.24 -13.60 3.31
C SER A 237 7.25 -15.02 3.87
N ARG A 238 7.51 -15.19 5.18
CA ARG A 238 7.50 -16.52 5.83
C ARG A 238 6.13 -17.20 5.77
N LEU A 239 5.07 -16.40 5.60
CA LEU A 239 3.70 -16.87 5.50
C LEU A 239 3.25 -17.07 4.04
N PHE A 240 4.09 -16.73 3.06
CA PHE A 240 3.77 -16.98 1.65
C PHE A 240 3.39 -18.42 1.39
N SER A 241 2.31 -18.57 0.64
CA SER A 241 1.68 -19.84 0.34
C SER A 241 2.51 -20.74 -0.57
N SER A 242 3.42 -20.15 -1.37
CA SER A 242 4.18 -20.86 -2.39
C SER A 242 5.67 -20.66 -2.19
N GLU A 243 6.38 -21.77 -1.92
CA GLU A 243 7.82 -21.85 -2.10
C GLU A 243 8.09 -22.54 -3.43
N GLU A 244 8.78 -21.86 -4.33
CA GLU A 244 9.13 -22.41 -5.64
C GLU A 244 10.08 -23.59 -5.47
N MET A 245 9.73 -24.71 -6.12
CA MET A 245 10.46 -25.98 -6.02
C MET A 245 11.14 -26.38 -7.34
N ASP A 246 10.70 -25.81 -8.46
CA ASP A 246 11.28 -26.08 -9.77
C ASP A 246 12.67 -25.43 -9.88
N PRO A 247 13.74 -26.21 -10.13
CA PRO A 247 15.10 -25.68 -10.19
C PRO A 247 15.31 -24.56 -11.22
N ASP A 248 14.64 -24.64 -12.38
CA ASP A 248 14.79 -23.66 -13.45
C ASP A 248 14.08 -22.35 -13.06
N VAL A 249 12.89 -22.45 -12.45
CA VAL A 249 12.19 -21.30 -11.87
C VAL A 249 13.01 -20.63 -10.78
N ILE A 250 13.57 -21.42 -9.85
CA ILE A 250 14.39 -20.91 -8.76
C ILE A 250 15.62 -20.18 -9.31
N GLU A 251 16.32 -20.75 -10.28
CA GLU A 251 17.50 -20.13 -10.88
C GLU A 251 17.14 -18.85 -11.63
N THR A 252 16.07 -18.83 -12.42
CA THR A 252 15.60 -17.62 -13.09
C THR A 252 15.26 -16.51 -12.09
N LEU A 253 14.45 -16.82 -11.06
CA LEU A 253 14.02 -15.82 -10.09
C LEU A 253 15.21 -15.32 -9.26
N ARG A 254 16.10 -16.21 -8.83
CA ARG A 254 17.30 -15.86 -8.06
C ARG A 254 18.29 -15.04 -8.85
N SER A 255 18.64 -15.45 -10.07
CA SER A 255 19.60 -14.74 -10.91
C SER A 255 19.09 -13.36 -11.33
N THR A 256 17.78 -13.23 -11.54
CA THR A 256 17.18 -11.96 -11.92
C THR A 256 16.99 -11.03 -10.73
N PHE A 257 16.29 -11.49 -9.69
CA PHE A 257 15.77 -10.65 -8.61
C PHE A 257 16.57 -10.75 -7.30
N GLY A 258 17.46 -11.73 -7.16
CA GLY A 258 18.03 -12.06 -5.86
C GLY A 258 16.91 -12.43 -4.89
N ALA A 259 16.76 -11.64 -3.82
CA ALA A 259 15.66 -11.76 -2.85
C ALA A 259 14.65 -10.60 -2.92
N ALA A 260 14.78 -9.72 -3.93
CA ALA A 260 13.82 -8.66 -4.19
C ALA A 260 12.59 -9.20 -4.95
N ARG A 261 11.54 -8.40 -5.00
CA ARG A 261 10.28 -8.76 -5.67
C ARG A 261 10.08 -8.09 -7.02
N TYR A 262 10.98 -7.18 -7.38
CA TYR A 262 11.01 -6.54 -8.68
C TYR A 262 12.43 -6.12 -9.03
N LYS A 263 12.64 -5.77 -10.30
CA LYS A 263 13.87 -5.18 -10.81
C LYS A 263 13.57 -4.32 -12.02
N LYS A 264 14.32 -3.24 -12.21
CA LYS A 264 14.25 -2.43 -13.42
C LYS A 264 14.50 -3.30 -14.66
N ALA A 265 13.61 -3.20 -15.65
CA ALA A 265 13.69 -3.95 -16.89
C ALA A 265 14.81 -3.41 -17.77
N GLY A 266 15.68 -4.30 -18.26
CA GLY A 266 16.68 -4.00 -19.31
C GLY A 266 16.18 -4.30 -20.73
N GLY A 267 14.98 -4.85 -20.85
CA GLY A 267 14.34 -5.33 -22.07
C GLY A 267 13.07 -6.09 -21.72
N PRO A 268 12.39 -6.72 -22.70
CA PRO A 268 11.21 -7.55 -22.43
C PRO A 268 11.58 -8.76 -21.56
N TRP A 269 10.67 -9.19 -20.69
CA TRP A 269 10.80 -10.44 -19.94
C TRP A 269 10.82 -11.63 -20.92
N GLN A 270 11.86 -12.46 -20.85
CA GLN A 270 12.12 -13.51 -21.85
C GLN A 270 11.54 -14.88 -21.47
N ASP A 271 11.44 -15.18 -20.17
CA ASP A 271 11.05 -16.51 -19.71
C ASP A 271 9.53 -16.72 -19.77
N ARG A 272 9.12 -17.85 -20.35
CA ARG A 272 7.71 -18.19 -20.61
C ARG A 272 7.23 -19.33 -19.73
N PHE A 273 7.26 -19.12 -18.42
CA PHE A 273 6.60 -20.04 -17.49
C PHE A 273 5.07 -19.95 -17.63
N MET A 274 4.40 -21.08 -17.41
CA MET A 274 2.95 -21.19 -17.40
C MET A 274 2.51 -21.87 -16.10
N PRO A 275 1.75 -21.19 -15.21
CA PRO A 275 1.30 -19.81 -15.30
C PRO A 275 2.46 -18.79 -15.27
N PRO A 276 2.29 -17.56 -15.80
CA PRO A 276 3.32 -16.53 -15.75
C PRO A 276 3.70 -16.18 -14.30
N LEU A 277 4.99 -16.01 -14.05
CA LEU A 277 5.53 -15.68 -12.72
C LEU A 277 5.80 -14.18 -12.54
N VAL A 278 5.98 -13.48 -13.65
CA VAL A 278 6.49 -12.11 -13.71
C VAL A 278 5.68 -11.35 -14.73
N THR A 279 5.27 -10.13 -14.38
CA THR A 279 4.77 -9.13 -15.33
C THR A 279 5.80 -8.02 -15.52
N THR A 280 5.68 -7.24 -16.59
CA THR A 280 6.52 -6.05 -16.82
C THR A 280 5.65 -4.80 -16.84
N GLU A 281 5.80 -3.97 -15.82
CA GLU A 281 5.00 -2.76 -15.62
C GLU A 281 5.89 -1.59 -15.22
N ASN A 282 5.57 -0.39 -15.72
CA ASN A 282 6.30 0.85 -15.42
C ASN A 282 7.84 0.72 -15.54
N GLY A 283 8.30 -0.06 -16.54
CA GLY A 283 9.72 -0.30 -16.80
C GLY A 283 10.41 -1.23 -15.79
N CYS A 284 9.65 -2.03 -15.04
CA CYS A 284 10.16 -3.01 -14.07
C CYS A 284 9.57 -4.40 -14.34
N HIS A 285 10.39 -5.44 -14.19
CA HIS A 285 9.90 -6.80 -14.01
C HIS A 285 9.43 -6.99 -12.57
N VAL A 286 8.23 -7.53 -12.36
CA VAL A 286 7.58 -7.63 -11.05
C VAL A 286 7.03 -9.03 -10.83
N VAL A 287 7.37 -9.65 -9.69
CA VAL A 287 6.96 -11.02 -9.34
C VAL A 287 5.51 -11.06 -8.86
N MET A 288 4.71 -11.96 -9.45
CA MET A 288 3.28 -12.12 -9.16
C MET A 288 2.99 -13.20 -8.11
N GLY A 289 2.04 -12.92 -7.21
CA GLY A 289 1.55 -13.82 -6.16
C GLY A 289 2.40 -13.87 -4.89
N GLN A 290 1.96 -14.66 -3.92
CA GLN A 290 2.73 -14.96 -2.70
C GLN A 290 3.77 -16.07 -2.97
N ARG A 291 4.83 -15.70 -3.70
CA ARG A 291 5.92 -16.61 -4.08
C ARG A 291 7.21 -16.23 -3.38
N LYS A 292 7.91 -17.24 -2.85
CA LYS A 292 9.30 -17.14 -2.38
C LYS A 292 10.12 -18.26 -3.00
N TRP A 293 11.43 -18.05 -3.09
CA TRP A 293 12.37 -19.03 -3.62
C TRP A 293 13.62 -19.08 -2.77
N LYS A 294 14.40 -20.15 -2.94
CA LYS A 294 15.63 -20.35 -2.18
C LYS A 294 16.73 -19.40 -2.66
N VAL A 295 17.14 -18.51 -1.77
CA VAL A 295 18.23 -17.54 -1.98
C VAL A 295 19.31 -17.68 -0.92
N GLN A 296 20.55 -17.36 -1.28
CA GLN A 296 21.65 -17.30 -0.31
C GLN A 296 21.37 -16.19 0.70
N GLY A 297 21.45 -16.50 2.00
CA GLY A 297 21.12 -15.56 3.08
C GLY A 297 19.63 -15.55 3.50
N GLY A 298 18.77 -16.28 2.79
CA GLY A 298 17.35 -16.37 3.09
C GLY A 298 16.53 -15.19 2.54
N PHE A 299 15.22 -15.41 2.42
CA PHE A 299 14.30 -14.38 1.95
C PHE A 299 13.99 -13.38 3.08
N PRO A 300 13.87 -12.06 2.82
CA PRO A 300 13.55 -11.06 3.83
C PRO A 300 12.27 -11.40 4.59
N HIS A 301 12.21 -11.22 5.91
CA HIS A 301 11.00 -11.50 6.72
C HIS A 301 9.76 -10.71 6.26
N LEU A 302 10.01 -9.48 5.79
CA LEU A 302 9.03 -8.54 5.27
C LEU A 302 9.47 -8.15 3.87
N CYS A 303 8.52 -8.08 2.96
CA CYS A 303 8.80 -7.71 1.58
C CYS A 303 7.67 -6.87 0.99
N HIS A 304 8.05 -6.04 0.03
CA HIS A 304 7.18 -5.26 -0.83
C HIS A 304 7.78 -5.19 -2.23
N GLY A 305 7.09 -4.50 -3.13
CA GLY A 305 7.47 -4.28 -4.52
C GLY A 305 6.95 -5.34 -5.49
N GLY A 306 6.35 -6.43 -5.00
CA GLY A 306 5.71 -7.46 -5.82
C GLY A 306 4.20 -7.23 -6.03
N LEU A 307 3.54 -8.22 -6.63
CA LEU A 307 2.08 -8.26 -6.76
C LEU A 307 1.50 -9.38 -5.90
N SER A 308 1.40 -9.13 -4.59
CA SER A 308 0.53 -9.90 -3.70
C SER A 308 -0.50 -9.00 -3.04
N LEU A 309 -1.65 -9.55 -2.62
CA LEU A 309 -2.76 -8.75 -2.14
C LEU A 309 -2.38 -7.80 -0.99
N LEU A 310 -1.53 -8.24 -0.04
CA LEU A 310 -1.11 -7.41 1.09
C LEU A 310 0.05 -6.43 0.78
N GLU A 311 0.74 -6.63 -0.33
CA GLU A 311 1.71 -5.65 -0.84
C GLU A 311 0.99 -4.52 -1.57
N VAL A 312 -0.08 -4.83 -2.30
CA VAL A 312 -0.76 -3.86 -3.17
C VAL A 312 -1.97 -3.18 -2.53
N ALA A 313 -2.72 -3.87 -1.67
CA ALA A 313 -3.90 -3.31 -1.04
C ALA A 313 -3.52 -2.42 0.13
N VAL A 314 -3.89 -1.14 0.04
CA VAL A 314 -3.56 -0.13 1.06
C VAL A 314 -4.84 0.54 1.58
N PRO A 315 -4.85 0.97 2.86
CA PRO A 315 -6.00 1.64 3.43
C PRO A 315 -6.17 3.05 2.83
N PHE A 316 -7.41 3.49 2.70
CA PHE A 316 -7.78 4.86 2.37
C PHE A 316 -8.87 5.29 3.36
N VAL A 317 -8.48 6.10 4.35
CA VAL A 317 -9.36 6.52 5.46
C VAL A 317 -9.55 8.02 5.39
N GLU A 318 -10.79 8.47 5.18
CA GLU A 318 -11.15 9.89 5.25
C GLU A 318 -11.68 10.24 6.64
N LEU A 319 -11.09 11.26 7.26
CA LEU A 319 -11.51 11.82 8.52
C LEU A 319 -12.15 13.21 8.29
N PRO A 320 -13.19 13.56 9.07
CA PRO A 320 -13.81 14.87 8.97
C PRO A 320 -12.85 15.97 9.45
N PRO A 321 -13.06 17.24 9.08
CA PRO A 321 -12.35 18.35 9.70
C PRO A 321 -12.55 18.40 11.22
N LEU A 322 -11.59 19.02 11.91
CA LEU A 322 -11.72 19.40 13.33
C LEU A 322 -12.42 20.76 13.44
#